data_AF-A0A534SVX5-F1
#
_entry.id   AF-A0A534SVX5-F1
#
_cell.length_a   1.000
_cell.length_b   1.000
_cell.length_c   1.000
_cell.angle_alpha   90.00
_cell.angle_beta   90.00
_cell.angle_gamma   90.00
#
_symmetry.space_group_name_H-M   'P 1'
#
loop_
_entity.id
_entity.type
_entity.pdbx_description
1 polymer ?
#
loop_
_entity_poly.entity_id
_entity_poly.type
_entity_poly.pdbx_seq_one_letter_code
_entity_poly.pdbx_strand_id
1 'polypeptide(L)'
;MWFSLTNFAIGLSVSVVLGVLLGVPMGWYKNVSKTFDPLLSGIYATPLIALLPLIIMLFGLGSISKIIMTVLATVFPILINTMVGIANTDVRLITMARAFGARDSQIFLKVSLPGSLPYIVAGIRVALGRALVYIVVAEQYGAAMGLGYLSSIAAQRFQMAAMFVLIIIIAGLGAGLTELLKSLERRLDKWKPQK
;
A
#
# COMPACT_ATOMS: atom_id res chain seq x y z
N MET A 1 3.73 7.17 -19.72
CA MET A 1 2.72 6.30 -19.06
C MET A 1 3.30 4.95 -18.65
N TRP A 2 3.88 4.16 -19.58
CA TRP A 2 4.47 2.84 -19.26
C TRP A 2 5.54 2.88 -18.14
N PHE A 3 6.45 3.86 -18.20
CA PHE A 3 7.48 4.08 -17.17
C PHE A 3 6.86 4.24 -15.76
N SER A 4 5.86 5.13 -15.63
CA SER A 4 5.15 5.37 -14.38
C SER A 4 4.44 4.13 -13.88
N LEU A 5 3.76 3.41 -14.77
CA LEU A 5 3.00 2.21 -14.41
C LEU A 5 3.92 1.07 -13.95
N THR A 6 5.08 0.92 -14.57
CA THR A 6 6.07 -0.10 -14.21
C THR A 6 6.66 0.15 -12.82
N ASN A 7 7.15 1.38 -12.57
CA ASN A 7 7.72 1.75 -11.26
C ASN A 7 6.66 1.66 -10.15
N PHE A 8 5.43 2.10 -10.46
CA PHE A 8 4.28 1.97 -9.58
C PHE A 8 4.00 0.50 -9.23
N ALA A 9 3.89 -0.37 -10.22
CA ALA A 9 3.58 -1.79 -10.03
C ALA A 9 4.67 -2.48 -9.20
N ILE A 10 5.94 -2.27 -9.53
CA ILE A 10 7.07 -2.83 -8.79
C ILE A 10 7.06 -2.36 -7.33
N GLY A 11 6.94 -1.05 -7.10
CA GLY A 11 6.91 -0.48 -5.77
C GLY A 11 5.74 -1.01 -4.93
N LEU A 12 4.55 -1.09 -5.52
CA LEU A 12 3.38 -1.64 -4.84
C LEU A 12 3.55 -3.13 -4.53
N SER A 13 4.05 -3.93 -5.48
CA SER A 13 4.28 -5.37 -5.25
C SER A 13 5.26 -5.61 -4.11
N VAL A 14 6.37 -4.86 -4.09
CA VAL A 14 7.36 -4.93 -2.99
C VAL A 14 6.71 -4.56 -1.66
N SER A 15 5.91 -3.49 -1.62
CA SER A 15 5.20 -3.08 -0.40
C SER A 15 4.15 -4.06 0.08
N VAL A 16 3.45 -4.75 -0.83
CA VAL A 16 2.49 -5.80 -0.45
C VAL A 16 3.23 -6.94 0.24
N VAL A 17 4.34 -7.40 -0.35
CA VAL A 17 5.14 -8.48 0.23
C VAL A 17 5.69 -8.06 1.59
N LEU A 18 6.36 -6.91 1.68
CA LEU A 18 6.97 -6.43 2.93
C LEU A 18 5.90 -6.10 3.99
N GLY A 19 4.84 -5.42 3.60
CA GLY A 19 3.77 -5.01 4.51
C GLY A 19 3.04 -6.20 5.12
N VAL A 20 2.74 -7.23 4.31
CA VAL A 20 2.12 -8.45 4.82
C VAL A 20 3.10 -9.25 5.67
N LEU A 21 4.34 -9.45 5.18
CA LEU A 21 5.36 -10.24 5.88
C LEU A 21 5.72 -9.66 7.26
N LEU A 22 5.75 -8.34 7.39
CA LEU A 22 6.00 -7.67 8.66
C LEU A 22 4.73 -7.49 9.51
N GLY A 23 3.58 -7.22 8.88
CA GLY A 23 2.33 -6.97 9.59
C GLY A 23 1.73 -8.21 10.25
N VAL A 24 1.90 -9.39 9.63
CA VAL A 24 1.44 -10.67 10.16
C VAL A 24 1.99 -11.00 11.57
N PRO A 25 3.31 -11.04 11.79
CA PRO A 25 3.86 -11.33 13.11
C PRO A 25 3.51 -10.24 14.13
N MET A 26 3.48 -8.97 13.72
CA MET A 26 3.09 -7.86 14.61
C MET A 26 1.64 -8.00 15.10
N GLY A 27 0.73 -8.47 14.25
CA GLY A 27 -0.66 -8.70 14.63
C GLY A 27 -0.87 -9.97 15.46
N TRP A 28 -0.03 -11.00 15.26
CA TRP A 28 -0.12 -12.25 16.01
C TRP A 28 0.38 -12.11 17.45
N TYR A 29 1.50 -11.40 17.64
CA TYR A 29 2.11 -11.21 18.96
C TYR A 29 1.70 -9.88 19.59
N LYS A 30 0.76 -9.92 20.55
CA LYS A 30 0.24 -8.72 21.25
C LYS A 30 1.32 -7.80 21.84
N ASN A 31 2.44 -8.35 22.30
CA ASN A 31 3.54 -7.55 22.83
C ASN A 31 4.27 -6.77 21.73
N VAL A 32 4.41 -7.36 20.54
CA VAL A 32 5.04 -6.70 19.39
C VAL A 32 4.15 -5.55 18.91
N SER A 33 2.83 -5.77 18.76
CA SER A 33 1.87 -4.71 18.41
C SER A 33 2.03 -3.50 19.34
N LYS A 34 1.95 -3.68 20.66
CA LYS A 34 2.01 -2.58 21.63
C LYS A 34 3.30 -1.76 21.56
N THR A 35 4.43 -2.41 21.27
CA THR A 35 5.73 -1.73 21.15
C THR A 35 5.84 -0.96 19.83
N PHE A 36 5.33 -1.52 18.74
CA PHE A 36 5.46 -0.91 17.41
C PHE A 36 4.33 0.07 17.06
N ASP A 37 3.16 -0.02 17.70
CA ASP A 37 2.00 0.85 17.43
C ASP A 37 2.33 2.35 17.47
N PRO A 38 3.04 2.88 18.50
CA PRO A 38 3.41 4.30 18.53
C PRO A 38 4.43 4.66 17.44
N LEU A 39 5.40 3.78 17.18
CA LEU A 39 6.44 3.98 16.18
C LEU A 39 5.84 4.03 14.76
N LEU A 40 4.97 3.07 14.44
CA LEU A 40 4.27 2.99 13.16
C LEU A 40 3.37 4.21 12.94
N SER A 41 2.67 4.64 13.99
CA SER A 41 1.83 5.85 13.95
C SER A 41 2.66 7.11 13.71
N GLY A 42 3.81 7.24 14.37
CA GLY A 42 4.73 8.37 14.19
C GLY A 42 5.31 8.43 12.78
N ILE A 43 5.76 7.29 12.24
CA ILE A 43 6.26 7.21 10.86
C ILE A 43 5.14 7.52 9.87
N TYR A 44 3.93 7.03 10.11
CA TYR A 44 2.78 7.27 9.24
C TYR A 44 2.35 8.74 9.19
N ALA A 45 2.58 9.50 10.28
CA ALA A 45 2.33 10.94 10.35
C ALA A 45 3.44 11.78 9.69
N THR A 46 4.60 11.19 9.43
CA THR A 46 5.75 11.89 8.85
C THR A 46 5.49 12.21 7.37
N PRO A 47 5.73 13.44 6.91
CA PRO A 47 5.59 13.80 5.50
C PRO A 47 6.72 13.15 4.69
N LEU A 48 6.48 11.93 4.19
CA LEU A 48 7.45 11.15 3.41
C LEU A 48 7.98 11.93 2.21
N ILE A 49 7.19 12.87 1.66
CA ILE A 49 7.57 13.74 0.55
C ILE A 49 8.88 14.50 0.83
N ALA A 50 9.14 14.85 2.09
CA ALA A 50 10.34 15.56 2.51
C ALA A 50 11.61 14.71 2.39
N LEU A 51 11.49 13.37 2.34
CA LEU A 51 12.63 12.46 2.17
C LEU A 51 13.05 12.31 0.72
N LEU A 52 12.23 12.77 -0.24
CA LEU A 52 12.48 12.55 -1.67
C LEU A 52 13.85 13.07 -2.14
N PRO A 53 14.32 14.29 -1.77
CA PRO A 53 15.65 14.75 -2.16
C PRO A 53 16.78 13.87 -1.62
N LEU A 54 16.65 13.36 -0.40
CA LEU A 54 17.62 12.45 0.20
C LEU A 54 17.67 11.11 -0.54
N ILE A 55 16.50 10.56 -0.89
CA ILE A 55 16.41 9.32 -1.69
C ILE A 55 17.05 9.54 -3.06
N ILE A 56 16.82 10.68 -3.70
CA ILE A 56 17.46 11.01 -4.98
C ILE A 56 18.96 11.15 -4.82
N MET A 57 19.44 11.78 -3.75
CA MET A 57 20.88 11.94 -3.49
C MET A 57 21.59 10.59 -3.31
N LEU A 58 20.92 9.62 -2.68
CA LEU A 58 21.47 8.29 -2.40
C LEU A 58 21.35 7.32 -3.58
N PHE A 59 20.22 7.33 -4.29
CA PHE A 59 19.87 6.31 -5.29
C PHE A 59 19.80 6.87 -6.73
N GLY A 60 20.03 8.17 -6.89
CA GLY A 60 20.02 8.85 -8.18
C GLY A 60 18.61 9.13 -8.73
N LEU A 61 18.59 9.63 -9.97
CA LEU A 61 17.38 10.09 -10.66
C LEU A 61 16.61 8.98 -11.40
N GLY A 62 17.15 7.76 -11.43
CA GLY A 62 16.54 6.63 -12.15
C GLY A 62 15.30 6.05 -11.45
N SER A 63 14.81 4.91 -11.97
CA SER A 63 13.63 4.21 -11.44
C SER A 63 13.72 3.85 -9.95
N ILE A 64 14.91 3.56 -9.43
CA ILE A 64 15.12 3.10 -8.06
C ILE A 64 14.58 4.10 -7.05
N SER A 65 14.87 5.41 -7.20
CA SER A 65 14.37 6.42 -6.26
C SER A 65 12.84 6.52 -6.26
N LYS A 66 12.22 6.35 -7.43
CA LYS A 66 10.76 6.38 -7.61
C LYS A 66 10.10 5.16 -6.97
N ILE A 67 10.71 3.98 -7.14
CA ILE A 67 10.27 2.73 -6.54
C ILE A 67 10.37 2.82 -5.02
N ILE A 68 11.52 3.25 -4.47
CA ILE A 68 11.72 3.40 -3.01
C ILE A 68 10.69 4.37 -2.42
N MET A 69 10.46 5.49 -3.08
CA MET A 69 9.46 6.46 -2.64
C MET A 69 8.06 5.86 -2.58
N THR A 70 7.69 5.12 -3.64
CA THR A 70 6.43 4.38 -3.70
C THR A 70 6.37 3.36 -2.58
N VAL A 71 7.45 2.63 -2.31
CA VAL A 71 7.50 1.62 -1.25
C VAL A 71 7.26 2.24 0.12
N LEU A 72 7.99 3.29 0.47
CA LEU A 72 7.84 3.98 1.75
C LEU A 72 6.44 4.55 1.94
N ALA A 73 5.82 5.07 0.88
CA ALA A 73 4.46 5.60 0.94
C ALA A 73 3.36 4.54 1.19
N THR A 74 3.65 3.29 0.86
CA THR A 74 2.63 2.23 0.71
C THR A 74 2.82 1.06 1.67
N VAL A 75 4.04 0.79 2.12
CA VAL A 75 4.32 -0.34 3.03
C VAL A 75 3.60 -0.20 4.37
N PHE A 76 3.57 1.00 4.94
CA PHE A 76 2.96 1.24 6.25
C PHE A 76 1.44 1.05 6.29
N PRO A 77 0.62 1.61 5.37
CA PRO A 77 -0.82 1.33 5.40
C PRO A 77 -1.14 -0.16 5.20
N ILE A 78 -0.36 -0.88 4.38
CA ILE A 78 -0.53 -2.34 4.20
C ILE A 78 -0.17 -3.07 5.49
N LEU A 79 0.97 -2.74 6.08
CA LEU A 79 1.45 -3.33 7.34
C LEU A 79 0.43 -3.12 8.46
N ILE A 80 0.00 -1.87 8.69
CA ILE A 80 -0.93 -1.51 9.77
C ILE A 80 -2.26 -2.25 9.58
N ASN A 81 -2.82 -2.27 8.37
CA ASN A 81 -4.08 -2.98 8.14
C ASN A 81 -3.93 -4.49 8.28
N THR A 82 -2.80 -5.07 7.86
CA THR A 82 -2.52 -6.50 8.05
C THR A 82 -2.45 -6.84 9.54
N MET A 83 -1.71 -6.05 10.32
CA MET A 83 -1.60 -6.20 11.77
C MET A 83 -2.96 -6.11 12.45
N VAL A 84 -3.75 -5.09 12.12
CA VAL A 84 -5.12 -4.91 12.63
C VAL A 84 -6.02 -6.09 12.23
N GLY A 85 -5.90 -6.60 11.00
CA GLY A 85 -6.69 -7.74 10.52
C GLY A 85 -6.40 -9.03 11.28
N ILE A 86 -5.12 -9.33 11.53
CA ILE A 86 -4.73 -10.50 12.32
C ILE A 86 -5.18 -10.35 13.78
N ALA A 87 -4.95 -9.18 14.38
CA ALA A 87 -5.30 -8.92 15.78
C ALA A 87 -6.81 -8.94 16.05
N ASN A 88 -7.65 -8.61 15.06
CA ASN A 88 -9.11 -8.61 15.15
C ASN A 88 -9.76 -9.92 14.67
N THR A 89 -9.00 -11.01 14.54
CA THR A 89 -9.59 -12.33 14.27
C THR A 89 -10.62 -12.67 15.36
N ASP A 90 -11.80 -13.17 14.97
CA ASP A 90 -12.88 -13.49 15.91
C ASP A 90 -12.42 -14.51 16.97
N VAL A 91 -12.44 -14.07 18.23
CA VAL A 91 -12.08 -14.87 19.39
C VAL A 91 -12.96 -16.12 19.49
N ARG A 92 -14.22 -16.06 19.03
CA ARG A 92 -15.13 -17.21 19.00
C ARG A 92 -14.62 -18.30 18.05
N LEU A 93 -14.20 -17.93 16.84
CA LEU A 93 -13.62 -18.89 15.88
C LEU A 93 -12.34 -19.52 16.42
N ILE A 94 -11.48 -18.73 17.08
CA ILE A 94 -10.26 -19.22 17.72
C ILE A 94 -10.60 -20.21 18.86
N THR A 95 -11.56 -19.85 19.71
CA THR A 95 -11.97 -20.68 20.85
C THR A 95 -12.61 -21.98 20.39
N MET A 96 -13.47 -21.94 19.37
CA MET A 96 -14.06 -23.14 18.76
C MET A 96 -12.97 -24.03 18.16
N ALA A 97 -12.07 -23.48 17.35
CA ALA A 97 -10.97 -24.26 16.76
C ALA A 97 -10.11 -24.95 17.84
N ARG A 98 -9.82 -24.25 18.94
CA ARG A 98 -9.07 -24.80 20.07
C ARG A 98 -9.84 -25.91 20.79
N ALA A 99 -11.17 -25.78 20.94
CA ALA A 99 -12.03 -26.82 21.52
C ALA A 99 -12.05 -28.11 20.66
N PHE A 100 -11.90 -27.99 19.34
CA PHE A 100 -11.71 -29.13 18.43
C PHE A 100 -10.27 -29.65 18.35
N GLY A 101 -9.36 -29.19 19.22
CA GLY A 101 -7.98 -29.65 19.30
C GLY A 101 -7.02 -29.02 18.28
N ALA A 102 -7.40 -27.90 17.64
CA ALA A 102 -6.51 -27.21 16.71
C ALA A 102 -5.28 -26.63 17.42
N ARG A 103 -4.10 -26.83 16.83
CA ARG A 103 -2.84 -26.21 17.27
C ARG A 103 -2.77 -24.76 16.81
N ASP A 104 -1.91 -23.95 17.45
CA ASP A 104 -1.75 -22.52 17.12
C ASP A 104 -1.41 -22.27 15.64
N SER A 105 -0.61 -23.14 15.01
CA SER A 105 -0.30 -23.05 13.57
C SER A 105 -1.52 -23.30 12.67
N GLN A 106 -2.43 -24.18 13.08
CA GLN A 106 -3.67 -24.44 12.36
C GLN A 106 -4.66 -23.29 12.52
N ILE A 107 -4.75 -22.73 13.72
CA ILE A 107 -5.55 -21.53 13.98
C ILE A 107 -5.03 -20.36 13.14
N PHE A 108 -3.72 -20.14 13.12
CA PHE A 108 -3.09 -19.11 12.31
C PHE A 108 -3.40 -19.27 10.82
N LEU A 109 -3.10 -20.43 10.23
CA LEU A 109 -3.23 -20.65 8.78
C LEU A 109 -4.68 -20.77 8.30
N LYS A 110 -5.59 -21.31 9.12
CA LYS A 110 -6.97 -21.61 8.71
C LYS A 110 -8.02 -20.61 9.21
N VAL A 111 -7.70 -19.82 10.23
CA VAL A 111 -8.65 -18.87 10.84
C VAL A 111 -8.14 -17.44 10.70
N SER A 112 -6.98 -17.13 11.28
CA SER A 112 -6.49 -15.74 11.32
C SER A 112 -6.03 -15.22 9.97
N LEU A 113 -5.19 -15.97 9.25
CA LEU A 113 -4.68 -15.54 7.96
C LEU A 113 -5.82 -15.32 6.94
N PRO A 114 -6.76 -16.27 6.73
CA PRO A 114 -7.91 -16.04 5.86
C PRO A 114 -8.83 -14.92 6.36
N GLY A 115 -9.07 -14.83 7.67
CA GLY A 115 -9.90 -13.79 8.30
C GLY A 115 -9.33 -12.37 8.14
N SER A 116 -8.02 -12.25 8.01
CA SER A 116 -7.33 -10.96 7.79
C SER A 116 -7.31 -10.49 6.34
N LEU A 117 -7.62 -11.34 5.35
CA LEU A 117 -7.59 -10.98 3.93
C LEU A 117 -8.35 -9.70 3.59
N PRO A 118 -9.59 -9.47 4.09
CA PRO A 118 -10.32 -8.23 3.81
C PRO A 118 -9.59 -6.98 4.31
N TYR A 119 -8.90 -7.09 5.45
CA TYR A 119 -8.09 -6.00 5.99
C TYR A 119 -6.84 -5.76 5.15
N ILE A 120 -6.15 -6.82 4.71
CA ILE A 120 -5.01 -6.69 3.80
C ILE A 120 -5.43 -5.96 2.53
N VAL A 121 -6.56 -6.35 1.92
CA VAL A 121 -7.10 -5.70 0.72
C VAL A 121 -7.47 -4.23 0.99
N ALA A 122 -8.06 -3.93 2.14
CA ALA A 122 -8.33 -2.55 2.55
C ALA A 122 -7.03 -1.73 2.68
N GLY A 123 -5.97 -2.31 3.24
CA GLY A 123 -4.64 -1.70 3.30
C GLY A 123 -4.06 -1.43 1.92
N ILE A 124 -4.18 -2.38 0.99
CA ILE A 124 -3.76 -2.22 -0.41
C ILE A 124 -4.56 -1.10 -1.08
N ARG A 125 -5.86 -0.97 -0.80
CA ARG A 125 -6.70 0.10 -1.36
C ARG A 125 -6.19 1.49 -0.93
N VAL A 126 -5.88 1.66 0.35
CA VAL A 126 -5.29 2.91 0.86
C VAL A 126 -3.91 3.14 0.23
N ALA A 127 -3.10 2.08 0.11
CA ALA A 127 -1.80 2.15 -0.51
C ALA A 127 -1.85 2.54 -1.99
N LEU A 128 -2.81 2.05 -2.78
CA LEU A 128 -2.96 2.43 -4.19
C LEU A 128 -3.09 3.94 -4.38
N GLY A 129 -3.95 4.59 -3.58
CA GLY A 129 -4.14 6.03 -3.64
C GLY A 129 -2.84 6.79 -3.32
N ARG A 130 -2.12 6.35 -2.28
CA ARG A 130 -0.83 6.94 -1.90
C ARG A 130 0.24 6.70 -2.97
N ALA A 131 0.35 5.48 -3.48
CA ALA A 131 1.31 5.10 -4.52
C ALA A 131 1.24 6.03 -5.73
N LEU A 132 0.02 6.37 -6.18
CA LEU A 132 -0.19 7.28 -7.31
C LEU A 132 0.27 8.71 -7.02
N VAL A 133 -0.05 9.24 -5.84
CA VAL A 133 0.41 10.58 -5.44
C VAL A 133 1.93 10.61 -5.38
N TYR A 134 2.53 9.64 -4.70
CA TYR A 134 3.97 9.64 -4.45
C TYR A 134 4.81 9.31 -5.70
N ILE A 135 4.34 8.48 -6.62
CA ILE A 135 5.04 8.25 -7.90
C ILE A 135 5.01 9.51 -8.78
N VAL A 136 3.87 10.18 -8.86
CA VAL A 136 3.72 11.43 -9.66
C VAL A 136 4.60 12.52 -9.08
N VAL A 137 4.65 12.66 -7.75
CA VAL A 137 5.58 13.59 -7.11
C VAL A 137 7.02 13.18 -7.39
N ALA A 138 7.39 11.91 -7.17
CA ALA A 138 8.77 11.47 -7.39
C ALA A 138 9.25 11.70 -8.83
N GLU A 139 8.37 11.54 -9.82
CA GLU A 139 8.66 11.82 -11.23
C GLU A 139 8.82 13.32 -11.56
N GLN A 140 8.25 14.23 -10.76
CA GLN A 140 8.49 15.66 -10.94
C GLN A 140 9.95 16.05 -10.60
N TYR A 141 10.62 15.26 -9.76
CA TYR A 141 11.99 15.54 -9.33
C TYR A 141 13.00 14.74 -10.17
N GLY A 142 13.48 15.41 -11.22
CA GLY A 142 14.60 14.98 -12.06
C GLY A 142 14.41 13.67 -12.81
N ALA A 143 13.16 13.22 -13.04
CA ALA A 143 12.93 12.16 -14.01
C ALA A 143 13.07 12.72 -15.44
N ALA A 144 13.50 11.88 -16.38
CA ALA A 144 13.54 12.22 -17.82
C ALA A 144 12.26 11.81 -18.55
N MET A 145 11.39 11.02 -17.91
CA MET A 145 10.15 10.46 -18.46
C MET A 145 9.16 10.19 -17.32
N GLY A 146 7.87 10.13 -17.63
CA GLY A 146 6.81 9.83 -16.67
C GLY A 146 5.63 10.80 -16.73
N LEU A 147 4.51 10.44 -16.13
CA LEU A 147 3.35 11.32 -16.05
C LEU A 147 3.63 12.54 -15.17
N GLY A 148 4.36 12.36 -14.05
CA GLY A 148 4.77 13.47 -13.20
C GLY A 148 5.76 14.41 -13.88
N TYR A 149 6.70 13.87 -14.66
CA TYR A 149 7.63 14.65 -15.47
C TYR A 149 6.90 15.52 -16.51
N LEU A 150 5.98 14.91 -17.29
CA LEU A 150 5.18 15.64 -18.27
C LEU A 150 4.33 16.72 -17.61
N SER A 151 3.79 16.44 -16.42
CA SER A 151 3.03 17.42 -15.63
C SER A 151 3.91 18.59 -15.20
N SER A 152 5.16 18.33 -14.79
CA SER A 152 6.11 19.37 -14.40
C SER A 152 6.46 20.28 -15.58
N ILE A 153 6.73 19.71 -16.76
CA ILE A 153 7.03 20.49 -17.97
C ILE A 153 5.84 21.35 -18.39
N ALA A 154 4.64 20.78 -18.41
CA ALA A 154 3.43 21.52 -18.77
C ALA A 154 3.21 22.69 -17.79
N ALA A 155 3.46 22.48 -16.50
CA ALA A 155 3.39 23.52 -15.48
C ALA A 155 4.42 24.63 -15.68
N GLN A 156 5.69 24.27 -15.91
CA GLN A 156 6.77 25.23 -16.16
C GLN A 156 6.53 26.08 -17.42
N ARG A 157 5.84 25.52 -18.43
CA ARG A 157 5.48 26.21 -19.67
C ARG A 157 4.14 26.94 -19.60
N PHE A 158 3.48 26.95 -18.44
CA PHE A 158 2.13 27.51 -18.25
C PHE A 158 1.09 26.96 -19.25
N GLN A 159 1.28 25.72 -19.71
CA GLN A 159 0.38 25.05 -20.66
C GLN A 159 -0.80 24.43 -19.91
N MET A 160 -1.75 25.28 -19.51
CA MET A 160 -2.92 24.85 -18.71
C MET A 160 -3.69 23.70 -19.35
N ALA A 161 -3.95 23.76 -20.67
CA ALA A 161 -4.65 22.69 -21.38
C ALA A 161 -3.94 21.33 -21.24
N ALA A 162 -2.62 21.30 -21.40
CA ALA A 162 -1.82 20.07 -21.27
C ALA A 162 -1.82 19.55 -19.81
N MET A 163 -1.75 20.45 -18.83
CA MET A 163 -1.86 20.08 -17.41
C MET A 163 -3.21 19.42 -17.09
N PHE A 164 -4.33 20.00 -17.54
CA PHE A 164 -5.65 19.42 -17.32
C PHE A 164 -5.78 18.02 -17.92
N VAL A 165 -5.28 17.83 -19.16
CA VAL A 165 -5.26 16.51 -19.80
C VAL A 165 -4.49 15.50 -18.94
N LEU A 166 -3.31 15.87 -18.44
CA LEU A 166 -2.49 14.97 -17.61
C LEU A 166 -3.15 14.67 -16.26
N ILE A 167 -3.78 15.66 -15.62
CA ILE A 167 -4.53 15.46 -14.36
C ILE A 167 -5.68 14.49 -14.58
N ILE A 168 -6.44 14.64 -15.67
CA ILE A 168 -7.55 13.74 -16.02
C ILE A 168 -7.03 12.31 -16.27
N ILE A 169 -5.90 12.16 -16.97
CA ILE A 169 -5.28 10.84 -17.19
C ILE A 169 -4.86 10.19 -15.87
N ILE A 170 -4.22 10.93 -14.97
CA ILE A 170 -3.80 10.43 -13.65
C ILE A 170 -5.02 10.07 -12.80
N ALA A 171 -6.06 10.91 -12.79
CA ALA A 171 -7.31 10.66 -12.09
C ALA A 171 -8.03 9.41 -12.63
N GLY A 172 -8.11 9.27 -13.96
CA GLY A 172 -8.69 8.11 -14.62
C GLY A 172 -7.93 6.82 -14.32
N LEU A 173 -6.60 6.86 -14.30
CA LEU A 173 -5.76 5.75 -13.87
C LEU A 173 -6.05 5.35 -12.41
N GLY A 174 -6.15 6.32 -11.51
CA GLY A 174 -6.47 6.06 -10.11
C GLY A 174 -7.86 5.48 -9.91
N ALA A 175 -8.86 6.02 -10.59
CA ALA A 175 -10.22 5.49 -10.58
C ALA A 175 -10.24 4.05 -11.13
N GLY A 176 -9.59 3.81 -12.27
CA GLY A 176 -9.52 2.49 -12.90
C GLY A 176 -8.85 1.44 -12.00
N LEU A 177 -7.71 1.78 -11.38
CA LEU A 177 -7.01 0.89 -10.44
C LEU A 177 -7.85 0.61 -9.19
N THR A 178 -8.57 1.61 -8.70
CA THR A 178 -9.44 1.47 -7.52
C THR A 178 -10.64 0.56 -7.82
N GLU A 179 -11.29 0.74 -8.97
CA GLU A 179 -12.41 -0.12 -9.39
C GLU A 179 -11.95 -1.55 -9.70
N LEU A 180 -10.76 -1.72 -10.30
CA LEU A 180 -10.16 -3.02 -10.50
C LEU A 180 -9.96 -3.75 -9.16
N LEU A 181 -9.41 -3.06 -8.16
CA LEU A 181 -9.20 -3.64 -6.83
C LEU A 181 -10.54 -3.99 -6.15
N LYS A 182 -11.55 -3.11 -6.23
CA LYS A 182 -12.89 -3.40 -5.69
C LYS A 182 -13.52 -4.62 -6.36
N SER A 183 -13.34 -4.78 -7.67
CA SER A 183 -13.85 -5.94 -8.41
C SER A 183 -13.18 -7.25 -7.94
N LEU A 184 -11.86 -7.21 -7.69
CA LEU A 184 -11.13 -8.33 -7.10
C LEU A 184 -11.60 -8.64 -5.67
N GLU A 185 -11.83 -7.61 -4.85
CA GLU A 185 -12.33 -7.76 -3.49
C GLU A 185 -13.72 -8.41 -3.43
N ARG A 186 -14.65 -7.98 -4.29
CA ARG A 186 -15.99 -8.57 -4.39
C ARG A 186 -15.97 -10.07 -4.72
N ARG A 187 -14.94 -10.54 -5.42
CA ARG A 187 -14.76 -11.99 -5.69
C ARG A 187 -14.30 -12.75 -4.45
N LEU A 188 -13.46 -12.13 -3.62
CA LEU A 188 -12.96 -12.69 -2.36
C LEU A 188 -14.03 -12.65 -1.25
N ASP A 189 -14.83 -11.59 -1.22
CA ASP A 189 -15.89 -11.37 -0.23
C ASP A 189 -17.10 -12.33 -0.38
N LYS A 190 -17.17 -13.15 -1.45
CA LYS A 190 -18.15 -14.24 -1.59
C LYS A 190 -18.09 -15.28 -0.45
N TRP A 191 -17.04 -15.24 0.38
CA TRP A 191 -16.88 -16.10 1.55
C TRP A 191 -17.43 -15.51 2.86
N LYS A 192 -17.94 -14.28 2.87
CA LYS A 192 -18.62 -13.72 4.06
C LYS A 192 -20.03 -14.32 4.20
N PRO A 193 -20.36 -15.00 5.31
CA PRO A 193 -21.73 -15.03 5.79
C PRO A 193 -22.09 -13.58 6.15
N GLN A 194 -23.17 -13.05 5.58
CA GLN A 194 -23.72 -11.76 6.00
C GLN A 194 -23.99 -11.81 7.51
N LYS A 195 -23.49 -10.80 8.24
CA LYS A 195 -23.89 -10.53 9.62
C LYS A 195 -25.34 -10.07 9.65
#